data_AF-A0A5M3PQ55-F1
#
_entry.id   AF-A0A5M3PQ55-F1
#
_cell.length_a   1.000
_cell.length_b   1.000
_cell.length_c   1.000
_cell.angle_alpha   90.00
_cell.angle_beta   90.00
_cell.angle_gamma   90.00
#
_symmetry.space_group_name_H-M   'P 1'
#
loop_
_entity.id
_entity.type
_entity.pdbx_description
1 polymer ?
#
loop_
_entity_poly.entity_id
_entity_poly.type
_entity_poly.pdbx_seq_one_letter_code
_entity_poly.pdbx_strand_id
1 'polypeptide(L)'
;MPHFKHVQNGICFLCRGGDGQYINPVIERQEQEARLREKALQYEVEFQHSRSMYLSERESHYRSLSENDLFDLWTQRESLDLEQDEIELIRKILRQIKGISSIEKPALHVCADCGMVGSNCTCRKV
;
A
#
# COMPACT_ATOMS: atom_id res chain seq x y z
N MET A 1 4.76 40.32 39.82
CA MET A 1 4.88 38.88 40.13
C MET A 1 3.49 38.29 40.25
N PRO A 2 3.14 37.21 39.51
CA PRO A 2 2.02 36.38 39.93
C PRO A 2 2.51 34.95 40.23
N HIS A 3 2.45 34.61 41.51
CA HIS A 3 2.49 33.24 42.00
C HIS A 3 1.05 32.78 42.23
N PHE A 4 0.54 31.88 41.40
CA PHE A 4 -0.63 31.08 41.77
C PHE A 4 -0.30 29.61 41.46
N LYS A 5 0.05 28.88 42.52
CA LYS A 5 0.25 27.43 42.52
C LYS A 5 -1.08 26.78 42.88
N HIS A 6 -1.71 26.09 41.94
CA HIS A 6 -2.74 25.12 42.29
C HIS A 6 -2.07 23.77 42.54
N VAL A 7 -2.35 23.21 43.72
CA VAL A 7 -1.93 21.86 44.10
C VAL A 7 -3.18 21.00 44.09
N GLN A 8 -3.26 20.08 43.13
CA GLN A 8 -4.22 18.99 43.16
C GLN A 8 -3.40 17.69 43.09
N ASN A 9 -3.54 16.84 44.11
CA ASN A 9 -2.79 15.59 44.28
C ASN A 9 -1.24 15.73 44.25
N GLY A 10 -0.70 16.85 44.73
CA GLY A 10 0.75 17.03 44.91
C GLY A 10 1.56 17.42 43.67
N ILE A 11 0.90 17.72 42.54
CA ILE A 11 1.58 18.12 41.29
C ILE A 11 1.42 19.63 41.07
N CYS A 12 2.52 20.34 40.79
CA CYS A 12 2.55 21.79 40.52
C CYS A 12 2.46 22.05 39.01
N PHE A 13 1.56 22.95 38.59
CA PHE A 13 1.37 23.32 37.18
C PHE A 13 1.54 24.83 36.94
N LEU A 14 2.12 25.19 35.80
CA LEU A 14 2.21 26.57 35.29
C LEU A 14 0.95 26.89 34.49
N CYS A 15 0.07 27.74 35.02
CA CYS A 15 -1.08 28.26 34.28
C CYS A 15 -0.60 29.28 33.22
N ARG A 16 -0.67 28.92 31.92
CA ARG A 16 -0.76 29.93 30.86
C ARG A 16 -2.21 30.37 30.76
N GLY A 17 -2.44 31.68 30.85
CA GLY A 17 -3.77 32.28 30.99
C GLY A 17 -4.66 32.15 29.76
N GLY A 18 -5.96 32.40 29.99
CA GLY A 18 -7.03 32.48 29.00
C GLY A 18 -7.66 31.12 28.71
N ASP A 19 -8.76 30.82 29.42
CA ASP A 19 -9.64 29.67 29.22
C ASP A 19 -8.99 28.33 29.60
N GLY A 20 -9.17 27.91 30.84
CA GLY A 20 -8.53 26.74 31.48
C GLY A 20 -8.89 25.38 30.89
N GLN A 21 -8.53 25.13 29.64
CA GLN A 21 -8.47 23.80 29.08
C GLN A 21 -7.13 23.16 29.45
N TYR A 22 -7.18 22.18 30.35
CA TYR A 22 -6.07 21.30 30.65
C TYR A 22 -5.80 20.42 29.42
N ILE A 23 -4.74 20.72 28.67
CA ILE A 23 -4.27 19.88 27.58
C ILE A 23 -3.26 18.89 28.17
N ASN A 24 -3.59 17.60 28.14
CA ASN A 24 -2.66 16.55 28.53
C ASN A 24 -1.58 16.40 27.45
N PRO A 25 -0.30 16.70 27.72
CA PRO A 25 0.76 16.68 26.70
C PRO A 25 0.97 15.30 26.05
N VAL A 26 0.57 14.23 26.74
CA VAL A 26 0.62 12.86 26.20
C VAL A 26 -0.46 12.64 25.14
N ILE A 27 -1.66 13.16 25.39
CA ILE A 27 -2.79 13.07 24.44
C ILE A 27 -2.49 13.92 23.20
N GLU A 28 -1.98 15.14 23.38
CA GLU A 28 -1.60 16.03 22.28
C GLU A 28 -0.52 15.40 21.36
N ARG A 29 0.47 14.73 21.96
CA ARG A 29 1.49 14.00 21.20
C ARG A 29 0.88 12.81 20.44
N GLN A 30 0.00 12.05 21.07
CA GLN A 30 -0.69 10.91 20.43
C GLN A 30 -1.55 11.36 19.25
N GLU A 31 -2.30 12.46 19.40
CA GLU A 31 -3.07 13.04 18.31
C GLU A 31 -2.19 13.55 17.17
N GLN A 32 -1.04 14.15 17.48
CA GLN A 32 -0.09 14.59 16.47
C GLN A 32 0.51 13.41 15.70
N GLU A 33 0.88 12.34 16.38
CA GLU A 33 1.35 11.09 15.76
C GLU A 33 0.25 10.44 14.91
N ALA A 34 -1.00 10.41 15.39
CA ALA A 34 -2.13 9.90 14.63
C ALA A 34 -2.36 10.70 13.34
N ARG A 35 -2.34 12.04 13.42
CA ARG A 35 -2.44 12.92 12.24
C ARG A 35 -1.32 12.70 11.24
N LEU A 36 -0.09 12.48 11.69
CA LEU A 36 1.04 12.19 10.81
C LEU A 36 0.88 10.83 10.11
N ARG A 37 0.42 9.80 10.83
CA ARG A 37 0.13 8.48 10.26
C ARG A 37 -1.00 8.54 9.24
N GLU A 38 -2.08 9.24 9.55
CA GLU A 38 -3.21 9.42 8.63
C GLU A 38 -2.77 10.12 7.34
N LYS A 39 -1.97 11.19 7.44
CA LYS A 39 -1.38 11.85 6.26
C LYS A 39 -0.47 10.93 5.44
N ALA A 40 0.35 10.12 6.09
CA ALA A 40 1.21 9.17 5.40
C ALA A 40 0.40 8.09 4.66
N LEU A 41 -0.66 7.57 5.29
CA LEU A 41 -1.58 6.62 4.67
C LEU A 41 -2.34 7.26 3.50
N GLN A 42 -2.79 8.50 3.64
CA GLN A 42 -3.46 9.21 2.56
C GLN A 42 -2.53 9.38 1.36
N TYR A 43 -1.27 9.77 1.58
CA TYR A 43 -0.29 9.87 0.50
C TYR A 43 -0.04 8.53 -0.19
N GLU A 44 0.06 7.43 0.58
CA GLU A 44 0.21 6.08 0.02
C GLU A 44 -0.99 5.69 -0.86
N VAL A 45 -2.22 5.94 -0.39
CA VAL A 45 -3.45 5.65 -1.15
C VAL A 45 -3.51 6.48 -2.43
N GLU A 46 -3.21 7.78 -2.35
CA GLU A 46 -3.18 8.68 -3.50
C GLU A 46 -2.11 8.24 -4.51
N PHE A 47 -0.92 7.86 -4.03
CA PHE A 47 0.15 7.33 -4.86
C PHE A 47 -0.27 6.04 -5.56
N GLN A 48 -0.81 5.06 -4.84
CA GLN A 48 -1.31 3.81 -5.41
C GLN A 48 -2.42 4.04 -6.43
N HIS A 49 -3.34 4.98 -6.15
CA HIS A 49 -4.40 5.33 -7.09
C HIS A 49 -3.84 5.95 -8.38
N SER A 50 -2.93 6.92 -8.25
CA SER A 50 -2.27 7.55 -9.39
C SER A 50 -1.50 6.54 -10.24
N ARG A 51 -0.80 5.61 -9.59
CA ARG A 51 -0.05 4.53 -10.25
C ARG A 51 -0.99 3.57 -10.98
N SER A 52 -2.11 3.19 -10.36
CA SER A 52 -3.12 2.34 -10.99
C SER A 52 -3.72 2.99 -12.23
N MET A 53 -3.99 4.30 -12.18
CA MET A 53 -4.51 5.05 -13.33
C MET A 53 -3.49 5.08 -14.48
N TYR A 54 -2.23 5.41 -14.17
CA TYR A 54 -1.14 5.38 -15.14
C TYR A 54 -1.00 4.02 -15.82
N LEU A 55 -0.93 2.93 -15.05
CA LEU A 55 -0.79 1.57 -15.60
C LEU A 55 -2.01 1.17 -16.44
N SER A 56 -3.22 1.60 -16.07
CA SER A 56 -4.42 1.37 -16.87
C SER A 56 -4.36 2.08 -18.23
N GLU A 57 -3.86 3.31 -18.28
CA GLU A 57 -3.68 4.04 -19.53
C GLU A 57 -2.62 3.38 -20.41
N ARG A 58 -1.49 2.98 -19.82
CA ARG A 58 -0.44 2.22 -20.53
C ARG A 58 -0.96 0.89 -21.05
N GLU A 59 -1.76 0.15 -20.28
CA GLU A 59 -2.39 -1.09 -20.74
C GLU A 59 -3.28 -0.88 -21.95
N SER A 60 -4.13 0.15 -21.91
CA SER A 60 -4.99 0.50 -23.05
C SER A 60 -4.16 0.81 -24.30
N HIS A 61 -3.09 1.61 -24.13
CA HIS A 61 -2.16 1.93 -25.21
C HIS A 61 -1.50 0.67 -25.78
N TYR A 62 -0.89 -0.17 -24.95
CA TYR A 62 -0.22 -1.38 -25.41
C TYR A 62 -1.18 -2.38 -26.08
N ARG A 63 -2.43 -2.49 -25.61
CA ARG A 63 -3.45 -3.33 -26.27
C ARG A 63 -3.90 -2.80 -27.62
N SER A 64 -3.74 -1.50 -27.87
CA SER A 64 -4.07 -0.88 -29.17
C SER A 64 -2.98 -1.08 -30.23
N LEU A 65 -1.77 -1.46 -29.82
CA LEU A 65 -0.65 -1.70 -30.72
C LEU A 65 -0.81 -3.01 -31.50
N SER A 66 -0.17 -3.08 -32.67
CA SER A 66 -0.10 -4.35 -33.41
C SER A 66 0.80 -5.36 -32.68
N GLU A 67 0.62 -6.64 -32.99
CA GLU A 67 1.46 -7.70 -32.41
C GLU A 67 2.95 -7.48 -32.71
N ASN A 68 3.29 -6.99 -33.91
CA ASN A 68 4.67 -6.70 -34.30
C ASN A 68 5.25 -5.55 -33.47
N ASP A 69 4.50 -4.45 -33.30
CA ASP A 69 4.95 -3.30 -32.51
C ASP A 69 5.15 -3.68 -31.03
N LEU A 70 4.26 -4.49 -30.47
CA LEU A 70 4.38 -5.06 -29.13
C LEU A 70 5.61 -5.94 -28.99
N PHE A 71 5.92 -6.74 -30.01
CA PHE A 71 7.09 -7.60 -30.02
C PHE A 71 8.40 -6.80 -30.14
N ASP A 72 8.40 -5.73 -30.93
CA ASP A 72 9.53 -4.81 -31.04
C ASP A 72 9.79 -4.09 -29.72
N LEU A 73 8.74 -3.57 -29.08
CA LEU A 73 8.81 -3.00 -27.71
C LEU A 73 9.39 -4.01 -26.72
N TRP A 74 8.91 -5.25 -26.74
CA TRP A 74 9.43 -6.30 -25.86
C TRP A 74 10.90 -6.62 -26.11
N THR A 75 11.33 -6.62 -27.37
CA THR A 75 12.72 -6.91 -27.76
C THR A 75 13.65 -5.78 -27.34
N GLN A 76 13.19 -4.53 -27.44
CA GLN A 76 13.96 -3.33 -27.10
C GLN A 76 13.79 -2.88 -25.64
N ARG A 77 13.03 -3.60 -24.82
CA ARG A 77 12.68 -3.22 -23.44
C ARG A 77 13.88 -2.86 -22.54
N GLU A 78 15.06 -3.43 -22.79
CA GLU A 78 16.27 -3.16 -22.00
C GLU A 78 16.93 -1.83 -22.37
N SER A 79 16.67 -1.35 -23.59
CA SER A 79 17.11 -0.04 -24.07
C SER A 79 16.07 1.07 -23.86
N LEU A 80 14.82 0.67 -23.59
CA LEU A 80 13.73 1.57 -23.26
C LEU A 80 13.70 1.74 -21.73
N ASP A 81 13.51 2.95 -21.26
CA ASP A 81 13.39 3.26 -19.83
C ASP A 81 11.99 2.88 -19.32
N LEU A 82 11.61 1.61 -19.49
CA LEU A 82 10.32 1.06 -19.07
C LEU A 82 10.40 0.63 -17.62
N GLU A 83 9.38 0.99 -16.86
CA GLU A 83 9.27 0.51 -15.49
C GLU A 83 8.92 -0.97 -15.43
N GLN A 84 9.30 -1.65 -14.34
CA GLN A 84 9.08 -3.09 -14.17
C GLN A 84 7.61 -3.50 -14.37
N ASP A 85 6.67 -2.69 -13.84
CA ASP A 85 5.24 -2.95 -13.97
C ASP A 85 4.77 -2.88 -15.44
N GLU A 86 5.34 -1.97 -16.24
CA GLU A 86 5.04 -1.85 -17.66
C GLU A 86 5.58 -3.05 -18.45
N ILE A 87 6.80 -3.50 -18.12
CA ILE A 87 7.41 -4.69 -18.72
C ILE A 87 6.54 -5.92 -18.43
N GLU A 88 6.07 -6.08 -17.19
CA GLU A 88 5.15 -7.15 -16.82
C GLU A 88 3.83 -7.09 -17.59
N LEU A 89 3.34 -5.87 -17.83
CA LEU A 89 2.11 -5.64 -18.56
C LEU A 89 2.23 -6.00 -20.05
N ILE A 90 3.30 -5.57 -20.72
CA ILE A 90 3.63 -5.98 -22.09
C ILE A 90 3.77 -7.50 -22.18
N ARG A 91 4.47 -8.11 -21.22
CA ARG A 91 4.64 -9.58 -21.15
C ARG A 91 3.30 -10.30 -21.03
N LYS A 92 2.40 -9.79 -20.19
CA LYS A 92 1.05 -10.34 -20.00
C LYS A 92 0.24 -10.26 -21.29
N ILE A 93 0.26 -9.13 -21.98
CA ILE A 93 -0.45 -8.94 -23.26
C ILE A 93 0.10 -9.90 -24.33
N LEU A 94 1.42 -9.96 -24.51
CA LEU A 94 2.04 -10.88 -25.47
C LEU A 94 1.71 -12.34 -25.20
N ARG A 95 1.73 -12.77 -23.93
CA ARG A 95 1.32 -14.13 -23.54
C ARG A 95 -0.14 -14.41 -23.89
N GLN A 96 -1.04 -13.46 -23.62
CA GLN A 96 -2.46 -13.59 -23.99
C GLN A 96 -2.64 -13.73 -25.50
N ILE A 97 -1.94 -12.92 -26.31
CA ILE A 97 -1.97 -13.00 -27.79
C ILE A 97 -1.48 -14.38 -28.26
N LYS A 98 -0.41 -14.90 -27.65
CA LYS A 98 0.14 -16.23 -27.97
C LYS A 98 -0.68 -17.40 -27.39
N GLY A 99 -1.81 -17.14 -26.73
CA GLY A 99 -2.63 -18.18 -26.10
C GLY A 99 -1.97 -18.86 -24.90
N ILE A 100 -0.91 -18.27 -24.35
CA ILE A 100 -0.23 -18.76 -23.14
C ILE A 100 -0.99 -18.17 -21.95
N SER A 101 -1.96 -18.91 -21.44
CA SER A 101 -2.63 -18.54 -20.19
C SER A 101 -1.61 -18.51 -19.04
N SER A 102 -1.77 -17.56 -18.13
CA SER A 102 -1.05 -17.64 -16.86
C SER A 102 -1.47 -18.96 -16.21
N ILE A 103 -0.50 -19.83 -15.94
CA ILE A 103 -0.72 -20.98 -15.05
C ILE A 103 -1.30 -20.39 -13.78
N GLU A 104 -2.60 -20.63 -13.54
CA GLU A 104 -3.21 -20.32 -12.24
C GLU A 104 -2.26 -20.93 -11.22
N LYS A 105 -1.66 -20.09 -10.37
CA LYS A 105 -0.85 -20.61 -9.26
C LYS A 105 -1.75 -21.66 -8.60
N PRO A 106 -1.31 -22.93 -8.49
CA PRO A 106 -2.15 -23.95 -7.89
C PRO A 106 -2.62 -23.38 -6.56
N ALA A 107 -3.93 -23.27 -6.38
CA ALA A 107 -4.49 -22.78 -5.14
C ALA A 107 -3.97 -23.71 -4.04
N LEU A 108 -2.95 -23.24 -3.32
CA LEU A 108 -2.40 -24.00 -2.21
C LEU A 108 -3.50 -23.98 -1.16
N HIS A 109 -4.22 -25.08 -1.02
CA HIS A 109 -5.19 -25.26 0.05
C HIS A 109 -4.40 -25.30 1.36
N VAL A 110 -4.41 -24.18 2.08
CA VAL A 110 -3.80 -24.04 3.40
C VAL A 110 -4.87 -24.33 4.44
N CYS A 111 -4.59 -25.24 5.38
CA CYS A 111 -5.50 -25.48 6.49
C CYS A 111 -5.60 -24.23 7.37
N ALA A 112 -6.81 -23.74 7.61
CA ALA A 112 -7.05 -22.56 8.45
C ALA A 112 -6.59 -22.76 9.91
N ASP A 113 -6.59 -24.00 10.40
CA ASP A 113 -6.27 -24.31 11.81
C ASP A 113 -4.75 -24.43 12.05
N CYS A 114 -3.98 -24.98 11.11
CA CYS A 114 -2.55 -25.27 11.32
C CYS A 114 -1.59 -24.63 10.30
N GLY A 115 -2.11 -23.95 9.27
CA GLY A 115 -1.27 -23.30 8.27
C GLY A 115 -0.50 -24.25 7.34
N MET A 116 -0.74 -25.57 7.43
CA MET A 116 -0.09 -26.55 6.56
C MET A 116 -0.78 -26.65 5.21
N VAL A 117 0.03 -26.86 4.16
CA VAL A 117 -0.41 -26.94 2.76
C VAL A 117 -0.79 -28.38 2.40
N GLY A 118 -2.00 -28.58 1.87
CA GLY A 118 -2.43 -29.83 1.23
C GLY A 118 -2.52 -31.05 2.15
N SER A 119 -2.00 -32.19 1.67
CA SER A 119 -2.13 -33.54 2.26
C SER A 119 -1.32 -33.76 3.54
N ASN A 120 -0.46 -32.82 3.93
CA ASN A 120 0.28 -32.90 5.20
C ASN A 120 -0.56 -32.45 6.40
N CYS A 121 -1.75 -31.89 6.15
CA CYS A 121 -2.69 -31.53 7.19
C CYS A 121 -3.34 -32.78 7.80
N THR A 122 -3.14 -33.00 9.10
CA THR A 122 -3.83 -34.05 9.87
C THR A 122 -5.08 -33.55 10.58
N CYS A 123 -5.39 -32.25 10.49
CA CYS A 123 -6.53 -31.62 11.17
C CYS A 123 -7.90 -32.08 10.63
N ARG A 124 -7.95 -32.93 9.59
CA ARG A 124 -9.15 -33.49 8.93
C ARG A 124 -10.17 -32.46 8.41
N LYS A 125 -9.82 -31.17 8.46
CA LYS A 125 -10.54 -30.06 7.83
C LYS A 125 -9.64 -29.52 6.72
N VAL A 126 -9.81 -30.06 5.53
CA VAL A 126 -9.24 -29.54 4.28
C VAL A 126 -10.40 -29.01 3.46
#